data_AF-A0A973K1S7-F1
#
_entry.id   AF-A0A973K1S7-F1
#
_cell.length_a   1.000
_cell.length_b   1.000
_cell.length_c   1.000
_cell.angle_alpha   90.00
_cell.angle_beta   90.00
_cell.angle_gamma   90.00
#
_symmetry.space_group_name_H-M   'P 1'
#
loop_
_entity.id
_entity.type
_entity.pdbx_description
1 polymer ?
#
loop_
_entity_poly.entity_id
_entity_poly.type
_entity_poly.pdbx_seq_one_letter_code
_entity_poly.pdbx_strand_id
1 'polypeptide(L)'
;MALVKAGVVVLDCAEPEKLAGFYKELLEGEETDATANRVEIRGSEGMRMAFRRDMNATPPSWPRPENALQAHLDFVVDDLDEAER
;
A
#
# COMPACT_ATOMS: atom_id res chain seq x y z
N MET A 1 26.56 1.75 -18.01
CA MET A 1 26.17 1.77 -16.59
C MET A 1 24.68 1.46 -16.51
N ALA A 2 24.24 0.59 -15.63
CA ALA A 2 22.80 0.35 -15.42
C ALA A 2 22.21 1.50 -14.58
N LEU A 3 20.98 1.90 -14.89
CA LEU A 3 20.24 2.94 -14.17
C LEU A 3 19.08 2.30 -13.37
N VAL A 4 18.78 2.88 -12.20
CA VAL A 4 17.56 2.55 -11.45
C VAL A 4 16.34 3.01 -12.26
N LYS A 5 15.36 2.12 -12.44
CA LYS A 5 14.19 2.38 -13.29
C LYS A 5 12.90 2.68 -12.52
N ALA A 6 12.81 2.28 -11.24
CA ALA A 6 11.62 2.48 -10.41
C ALA A 6 11.92 2.21 -8.92
N GLY A 7 11.03 2.70 -8.04
CA GLY A 7 10.89 2.29 -6.65
C GLY A 7 9.48 1.75 -6.39
N VAL A 8 9.31 0.98 -5.31
CA VAL A 8 8.02 0.41 -4.89
C VAL A 8 7.92 0.53 -3.37
N VAL A 9 6.79 1.05 -2.87
CA VAL A 9 6.49 1.01 -1.43
C VAL A 9 5.93 -0.36 -1.10
N VAL A 10 6.49 -1.04 -0.10
CA VAL A 10 6.04 -2.38 0.31
C VAL A 10 5.49 -2.32 1.73
N LEU A 11 4.23 -2.71 1.91
CA LEU A 11 3.58 -2.80 3.22
C LEU A 11 3.47 -4.26 3.64
N ASP A 12 3.93 -4.57 4.86
CA ASP A 12 3.75 -5.88 5.47
C ASP A 12 2.35 -6.00 6.09
N CYS A 13 1.68 -7.11 5.84
CA CYS A 13 0.34 -7.37 6.33
C CYS A 13 0.03 -8.86 6.43
N ALA A 14 -0.96 -9.21 7.25
CA ALA A 14 -1.42 -10.59 7.37
C ALA A 14 -2.17 -11.08 6.11
N GLU A 15 -2.84 -10.16 5.40
CA GLU A 15 -3.75 -10.46 4.27
C GLU A 15 -3.47 -9.56 3.04
N PRO A 16 -2.44 -9.90 2.23
CA PRO A 16 -2.05 -9.11 1.05
C PRO A 16 -3.18 -8.83 0.07
N GLU A 17 -4.02 -9.83 -0.21
CA GLU A 17 -5.08 -9.74 -1.20
C GLU A 17 -6.14 -8.71 -0.77
N LYS A 18 -6.48 -8.69 0.53
CA LYS A 18 -7.44 -7.72 1.08
C LYS A 18 -6.87 -6.31 1.09
N LEU A 19 -5.63 -6.15 1.53
CA LEU A 19 -5.00 -4.83 1.59
C LEU A 19 -4.75 -4.26 0.19
N ALA A 20 -4.36 -5.12 -0.76
CA ALA A 20 -4.22 -4.74 -2.16
C ALA A 20 -5.56 -4.33 -2.78
N GLY A 21 -6.63 -5.08 -2.51
CA GLY A 21 -7.98 -4.73 -2.95
C GLY A 21 -8.39 -3.33 -2.51
N PHE A 22 -8.20 -3.02 -1.22
CA PHE A 22 -8.48 -1.69 -0.67
C PHE A 22 -7.70 -0.57 -1.39
N TYR A 23 -6.37 -0.69 -1.51
CA TYR A 23 -5.58 0.37 -2.14
C TYR A 23 -5.77 0.44 -3.66
N LYS A 24 -6.10 -0.68 -4.31
CA LYS A 24 -6.44 -0.70 -5.73
C LYS A 24 -7.72 0.12 -5.98
N GLU A 25 -8.74 -0.07 -5.16
CA GLU A 25 -9.98 0.70 -5.26
C GLU A 25 -9.75 2.17 -4.91
N LEU A 26 -9.07 2.45 -3.79
CA LEU A 26 -8.77 3.81 -3.33
C LEU A 26 -7.99 4.64 -4.37
N LEU A 27 -7.07 4.01 -5.10
CA LEU A 27 -6.19 4.68 -6.06
C LEU A 27 -6.66 4.57 -7.50
N GLU A 28 -7.85 4.00 -7.73
CA GLU A 28 -8.34 3.60 -9.06
C GLU A 28 -7.25 2.87 -9.87
N GLY A 29 -6.49 2.02 -9.18
CA GLY A 29 -5.30 1.38 -9.69
C GLY A 29 -5.57 0.02 -10.33
N GLU A 30 -4.50 -0.58 -10.82
CA GLU A 30 -4.52 -1.90 -11.43
C GLU A 30 -3.59 -2.86 -10.67
N GLU A 31 -4.03 -4.12 -10.52
CA GLU A 31 -3.15 -5.20 -10.08
C GLU A 31 -2.18 -5.57 -11.21
N THR A 32 -0.90 -5.63 -10.90
CA THR A 32 0.17 -5.86 -11.90
C THR A 32 0.88 -7.18 -11.72
N ASP A 33 0.87 -7.75 -10.52
CA ASP A 33 1.41 -9.08 -10.22
C ASP A 33 0.77 -9.62 -8.94
N ALA A 34 0.62 -10.94 -8.85
CA ALA A 34 0.08 -11.62 -7.68
C ALA A 34 0.70 -13.00 -7.47
N THR A 35 1.10 -13.25 -6.23
CA THR A 35 1.62 -14.52 -5.72
C THR A 35 0.99 -14.81 -4.37
N ALA A 36 1.14 -16.04 -3.86
CA ALA A 36 0.59 -16.42 -2.55
C ALA A 36 1.08 -15.54 -1.36
N ASN A 37 2.22 -14.87 -1.52
CA ASN A 37 2.84 -14.08 -0.45
C ASN A 37 2.94 -12.58 -0.77
N ARG A 38 2.50 -12.16 -1.97
CA ARG A 38 2.66 -10.77 -2.38
C ARG A 38 1.72 -10.40 -3.52
N VAL A 39 1.12 -9.22 -3.42
CA VAL A 39 0.34 -8.58 -4.49
C VAL A 39 0.95 -7.23 -4.81
N GLU A 40 1.11 -6.90 -6.09
CA GLU A 40 1.58 -5.59 -6.57
C GLU A 40 0.46 -4.84 -7.28
N ILE A 41 0.33 -3.54 -6.98
CA ILE A 41 -0.58 -2.65 -7.70
C ILE A 41 0.17 -1.45 -8.26
N ARG A 42 -0.41 -0.85 -9.29
CA ARG A 42 0.03 0.42 -9.86
C ARG A 42 -1.14 1.40 -9.88
N GLY A 43 -0.97 2.53 -9.20
CA GLY A 43 -1.89 3.66 -9.27
C GLY A 43 -1.56 4.62 -10.40
N SER A 44 -2.27 5.73 -10.45
CA SER A 44 -2.01 6.84 -11.37
C SER A 44 -0.58 7.40 -11.21
N GLU A 45 -0.09 8.08 -12.25
CA GLU A 45 1.25 8.72 -12.28
C GLU A 45 2.42 7.77 -11.94
N GLY A 46 2.22 6.47 -12.07
CA GLY A 46 3.26 5.46 -11.84
C GLY A 46 3.54 5.16 -10.38
N MET A 47 2.65 5.53 -9.44
CA MET A 47 2.74 5.07 -8.04
C MET A 47 2.72 3.53 -8.00
N ARG A 48 3.71 2.94 -7.33
CA ARG A 48 3.83 1.47 -7.21
C ARG A 48 3.79 1.06 -5.75
N MET A 49 2.86 0.18 -5.43
CA MET A 49 2.73 -0.41 -4.10
C MET A 49 2.75 -1.93 -4.19
N ALA A 50 3.26 -2.55 -3.14
CA ALA A 50 3.14 -3.99 -2.96
C ALA A 50 2.77 -4.32 -1.52
N PHE A 51 2.09 -5.44 -1.36
CA PHE A 51 1.58 -5.91 -0.09
C PHE A 51 2.17 -7.29 0.15
N ARG A 52 3.02 -7.42 1.16
CA ARG A 52 3.75 -8.66 1.45
C ARG A 52 3.16 -9.33 2.67
N ARG A 53 2.99 -10.66 2.59
CA ARG A 53 2.49 -11.47 3.70
C ARG A 53 3.52 -11.53 4.81
N ASP A 54 3.14 -11.08 6.00
CA ASP A 54 3.84 -11.35 7.25
C ASP A 54 2.82 -11.88 8.27
N MET A 55 3.02 -13.13 8.69
CA MET A 55 2.15 -13.81 9.66
C MET A 55 2.24 -13.23 11.07
N ASN A 56 3.28 -12.43 11.35
CA ASN A 56 3.48 -11.75 12.62
C ASN A 56 3.06 -10.27 12.56
N ALA A 57 2.60 -9.79 11.40
CA ALA A 57 2.12 -8.41 11.29
C ALA A 57 0.94 -8.19 12.23
N THR A 58 1.13 -7.28 13.18
CA THR A 58 0.05 -6.82 14.07
C THR A 58 -0.39 -5.44 13.62
N PRO A 59 -1.71 -5.17 13.53
CA PRO A 59 -2.19 -3.84 13.20
C PRO A 59 -1.61 -2.80 14.17
N PRO A 60 -1.15 -1.65 13.67
CA PRO A 60 -0.69 -0.58 14.53
C PRO A 60 -1.87 -0.09 15.37
N SER A 61 -1.63 0.09 16.67
CA SER A 61 -2.65 0.62 17.60
C SER A 61 -2.30 2.05 17.98
N TRP A 62 -3.14 3.02 17.62
CA TRP A 62 -3.02 4.39 18.10
C TRP A 62 -3.80 4.59 19.41
N PRO A 63 -3.29 5.33 20.42
CA PRO A 63 -2.00 6.05 20.47
C PRO A 63 -0.84 5.24 21.11
N ARG A 64 -0.97 3.91 21.19
CA ARG A 64 -0.01 3.07 21.93
C ARG A 64 1.33 2.95 21.17
N PRO A 65 2.45 3.41 21.74
CA PRO A 65 3.71 3.57 21.02
C PRO A 65 4.40 2.25 20.66
N GLU A 66 4.08 1.14 21.34
CA GLU A 66 4.84 -0.11 21.22
C GLU A 66 4.78 -0.70 19.81
N ASN A 67 3.69 -0.42 19.08
CA ASN A 67 3.47 -0.83 17.69
C ASN A 67 3.08 0.38 16.81
N ALA A 68 3.36 1.61 17.26
CA ALA A 68 2.92 2.81 16.55
C ALA A 68 3.78 3.05 15.30
N LEU A 69 3.09 3.22 14.18
CA LEU A 69 3.57 3.79 12.92
C LEU A 69 4.67 2.99 12.19
N GLN A 70 4.27 2.28 11.12
CA GLN A 70 5.20 1.52 10.26
C GLN A 70 5.65 2.33 9.03
N ALA A 71 4.76 3.15 8.47
CA ALA A 71 5.04 4.01 7.32
C ALA A 71 4.03 5.18 7.30
N HIS A 72 4.43 6.30 6.68
CA HIS A 72 3.51 7.35 6.26
C HIS A 72 3.18 7.17 4.78
N LEU A 73 1.89 7.24 4.47
CA LEU A 73 1.37 7.27 3.11
C LEU A 73 0.49 8.49 3.01
N ASP A 74 0.97 9.49 2.27
CA ASP A 74 0.25 10.73 2.07
C ASP A 74 -0.36 10.72 0.67
N PHE A 75 -1.69 10.81 0.61
CA PHE A 75 -2.44 10.88 -0.64
C PHE A 75 -2.89 12.32 -0.86
N VAL A 76 -2.56 12.86 -2.02
CA VAL A 76 -2.91 14.23 -2.40
C VAL A 76 -4.09 14.18 -3.34
N VAL A 77 -5.14 14.93 -3.01
CA VAL A 77 -6.37 15.06 -3.78
C VAL A 77 -6.66 16.55 -3.98
N ASP A 78 -7.41 16.87 -5.04
CA ASP A 78 -7.78 18.26 -5.35
C ASP A 78 -8.77 18.84 -4.32
N ASP A 79 -9.72 18.01 -3.86
CA ASP A 79 -10.72 18.34 -2.84
C ASP A 79 -10.86 17.18 -1.85
N LEU A 80 -10.58 17.43 -0.57
CA LEU A 80 -10.65 16.42 0.49
C LEU A 80 -12.09 16.07 0.87
N ASP A 81 -13.01 17.04 0.85
CA ASP A 81 -14.41 16.84 1.23
C ASP A 81 -15.16 16.01 0.18
N GLU A 82 -14.72 16.06 -1.07
CA GLU A 82 -15.21 15.17 -2.13
C GLU A 82 -14.64 13.75 -1.97
N ALA A 83 -13.34 13.63 -1.67
CA ALA A 83 -12.64 12.34 -1.61
C ALA A 83 -13.02 11.46 -0.41
N GLU A 84 -13.51 12.02 0.71
CA GLU A 84 -13.86 11.25 1.92
C GLU A 84 -15.30 10.70 1.94
N ARG A 85 -16.10 10.97 0.90
CA ARG A 85 -17.54 10.60 0.85
C ARG A 85 -17.82 9.14 0.53
#